data_AF-A0AAN9UBM2-F1
#
_entry.id   AF-A0AAN9UBM2-F1
#
_cell.length_a   1.000
_cell.length_b   1.000
_cell.length_c   1.000
_cell.angle_alpha   90.00
_cell.angle_beta   90.00
_cell.angle_gamma   90.00
#
_symmetry.space_group_name_H-M   'P 1'
#
loop_
_entity.id
_entity.type
_entity.pdbx_description
1 polymer ?
#
loop_
_entity_poly.entity_id
_entity_poly.type
_entity_poly.pdbx_seq_one_letter_code
_entity_poly.pdbx_strand_id
1 'polypeptide(L)'
;MRAALKNGSNFWNGGDFYGPPEYNSLVLLERYFEKYPEDADKVVLSVKGAVGPDARSPDGSAAGIRRSIDTALKQLNGRKKLDIFECARRDPKVSMEETFGELQKYIDEGKLGGISLSEVRAETIHQAVKITKVVAVEVELSLFSTEVLENGVAAACAQYGIPLIAYSPIGRGLLTGQVKTIDDIPQDDFRRHFPRFQPGNFEHNIALVHRVEELAKKKGVTPGQFAIGWVRSLSKRPGMPTIIPIPGATTADRVSENSKQVDLTEEELTIVDEILEKMDVRGTRYPVGGFVDT
;
A
#
# COMPACT_ATOMS: atom_id res chain seq x y z
N MET A 1 -12.15 -10.30 -3.42
CA MET A 1 -13.16 -9.52 -2.67
C MET A 1 -13.92 -10.39 -1.66
N ARG A 2 -14.88 -11.25 -2.02
CA ARG A 2 -15.65 -12.04 -1.02
C ARG A 2 -14.79 -12.86 -0.04
N ALA A 3 -13.73 -13.50 -0.56
CA ALA A 3 -12.77 -14.22 0.29
C ALA A 3 -12.07 -13.32 1.31
N ALA A 4 -11.77 -12.07 0.95
CA ALA A 4 -11.12 -11.11 1.86
C ALA A 4 -12.05 -10.81 3.04
N LEU A 5 -13.30 -10.45 2.76
CA LEU A 5 -14.27 -10.11 3.80
C LEU A 5 -14.60 -11.32 4.69
N LYS A 6 -14.74 -12.52 4.11
CA LYS A 6 -14.93 -13.77 4.86
C LYS A 6 -13.79 -14.07 5.84
N ASN A 7 -12.57 -13.67 5.52
CA ASN A 7 -11.41 -13.82 6.39
C ASN A 7 -11.15 -12.58 7.26
N GLY A 8 -12.10 -11.64 7.34
CA GLY A 8 -12.01 -10.45 8.19
C GLY A 8 -11.14 -9.31 7.61
N SER A 9 -10.66 -9.43 6.38
CA SER A 9 -9.92 -8.36 5.69
C SER A 9 -10.90 -7.36 5.08
N ASN A 10 -11.19 -6.28 5.80
CA ASN A 10 -12.22 -5.30 5.45
C ASN A 10 -11.72 -3.91 5.04
N PHE A 11 -10.41 -3.62 5.17
CA PHE A 11 -9.79 -2.44 4.57
C PHE A 11 -9.37 -2.78 3.14
N TRP A 12 -10.05 -2.20 2.15
CA TRP A 12 -9.79 -2.45 0.73
C TRP A 12 -9.20 -1.20 0.08
N ASN A 13 -8.04 -1.36 -0.56
CA ASN A 13 -7.39 -0.30 -1.32
C ASN A 13 -7.63 -0.53 -2.83
N GLY A 14 -7.95 0.54 -3.55
CA GLY A 14 -8.09 0.55 -5.01
C GLY A 14 -7.61 1.86 -5.61
N GLY A 15 -7.68 1.99 -6.93
CA GLY A 15 -7.34 3.24 -7.62
C GLY A 15 -8.18 3.44 -8.88
N ASP A 16 -8.44 4.70 -9.22
CA ASP A 16 -9.16 5.04 -10.46
C ASP A 16 -8.32 4.77 -11.73
N PHE A 17 -6.99 4.74 -11.58
CA PHE A 17 -6.00 4.45 -12.62
C PHE A 17 -5.49 2.99 -12.62
N TYR A 18 -6.01 2.12 -11.76
CA TYR A 18 -5.57 0.72 -11.64
C TYR A 18 -6.21 -0.17 -12.71
N GLY A 19 -5.66 -0.12 -13.93
CA GLY A 19 -6.16 -0.86 -15.08
C GLY A 19 -6.95 0.05 -16.03
N PRO A 20 -7.44 -0.50 -17.17
CA PRO A 20 -8.19 0.28 -18.14
C PRO A 20 -9.55 0.70 -17.59
N PRO A 21 -10.19 1.76 -18.12
CA PRO A 21 -11.47 2.27 -17.61
C PRO A 21 -12.60 1.22 -17.51
N GLU A 22 -12.57 0.19 -18.34
CA GLU A 22 -13.57 -0.89 -18.39
C GLU A 22 -13.35 -2.00 -17.34
N TYR A 23 -12.15 -2.07 -16.76
CA TYR A 23 -11.72 -3.15 -15.86
C TYR A 23 -10.81 -2.65 -14.72
N ASN A 24 -10.95 -1.39 -14.32
CA ASN A 24 -10.20 -0.85 -13.18
C ASN A 24 -10.77 -1.34 -11.83
N SER A 25 -10.11 -0.97 -10.73
CA SER A 25 -10.56 -1.37 -9.38
C SER A 25 -12.02 -1.02 -9.10
N LEU A 26 -12.47 0.16 -9.52
CA LEU A 26 -13.79 0.70 -9.20
C LEU A 26 -14.90 -0.04 -9.95
N VAL A 27 -14.68 -0.41 -11.21
CA VAL A 27 -15.62 -1.26 -11.96
C VAL A 27 -15.73 -2.65 -11.32
N LEU A 28 -14.62 -3.23 -10.86
CA LEU A 28 -14.66 -4.53 -10.17
C LEU A 28 -15.37 -4.45 -8.82
N LEU A 29 -15.15 -3.37 -8.06
CA LEU A 29 -15.82 -3.12 -6.78
C LEU A 29 -17.32 -2.88 -6.97
N GLU A 30 -17.73 -2.12 -8.00
CA GLU A 30 -19.13 -1.91 -8.32
C GLU A 30 -19.84 -3.24 -8.59
N ARG A 31 -19.30 -4.07 -9.49
CA ARG A 31 -19.84 -5.41 -9.80
C ARG A 31 -19.92 -6.31 -8.55
N TYR A 32 -18.97 -6.15 -7.62
CA TYR A 32 -18.99 -6.88 -6.36
C TYR A 32 -20.15 -6.43 -5.47
N PHE A 33 -20.31 -5.13 -5.25
CA PHE A 33 -21.37 -4.59 -4.38
C PHE A 33 -22.76 -4.66 -5.01
N GLU A 34 -22.87 -4.69 -6.35
CA GLU A 34 -24.12 -5.04 -7.02
C GLU A 34 -24.54 -6.47 -6.66
N LYS A 35 -23.59 -7.40 -6.66
CA LYS A 35 -23.85 -8.81 -6.35
C LYS A 35 -24.03 -9.09 -4.85
N TYR A 36 -23.37 -8.32 -3.98
CA TYR A 36 -23.38 -8.47 -2.52
C TYR A 36 -23.57 -7.11 -1.82
N PRO A 37 -24.75 -6.47 -1.96
CA PRO A 37 -24.99 -5.13 -1.42
C PRO A 37 -24.86 -5.07 0.11
N GLU A 38 -25.15 -6.17 0.82
CA GLU A 38 -25.02 -6.28 2.27
C GLU A 38 -23.58 -6.17 2.79
N ASP A 39 -22.59 -6.25 1.91
CA ASP A 39 -21.18 -6.14 2.26
C ASP A 39 -20.63 -4.72 2.17
N ALA A 40 -21.36 -3.78 1.54
CA ALA A 40 -20.90 -2.41 1.31
C ALA A 40 -20.52 -1.66 2.60
N ASP A 41 -21.35 -1.80 3.64
CA ASP A 41 -21.14 -1.14 4.94
C ASP A 41 -20.10 -1.88 5.81
N LYS A 42 -19.69 -3.08 5.42
CA LYS A 42 -18.68 -3.86 6.16
C LYS A 42 -17.25 -3.53 5.70
N VAL A 43 -17.10 -2.84 4.58
CA VAL A 43 -15.82 -2.53 3.93
C VAL A 43 -15.47 -1.06 4.16
N VAL A 44 -14.21 -0.82 4.56
CA VAL A 44 -13.57 0.50 4.50
C VAL A 44 -12.82 0.57 3.17
N LEU A 45 -13.28 1.43 2.26
CA LEU A 45 -12.75 1.59 0.92
C LEU A 45 -11.85 2.84 0.84
N SER A 46 -10.57 2.61 0.60
CA SER A 46 -9.58 3.64 0.24
C SER A 46 -9.35 3.64 -1.27
N VAL A 47 -9.45 4.81 -1.90
CA VAL A 47 -9.25 4.97 -3.34
C VAL A 47 -8.16 5.99 -3.63
N LYS A 48 -7.16 5.57 -4.42
CA LYS A 48 -6.15 6.45 -5.00
C LYS A 48 -6.63 7.09 -6.28
N GLY A 49 -6.31 8.38 -6.43
CA GLY A 49 -6.54 9.12 -7.67
C GLY A 49 -5.63 10.33 -7.76
N ALA A 50 -6.13 11.40 -8.38
CA ALA A 50 -5.39 12.64 -8.62
C ALA A 50 -4.14 12.42 -9.49
N VAL A 51 -4.26 11.53 -10.47
CA VAL A 51 -3.26 11.33 -11.52
C VAL A 51 -3.67 12.15 -12.74
N GLY A 52 -2.69 12.85 -13.33
CA GLY A 52 -2.85 13.64 -14.52
C GLY A 52 -3.27 12.81 -15.73
N PRO A 53 -3.75 13.45 -16.81
CA PRO A 53 -4.18 12.75 -18.03
C PRO A 53 -3.08 11.93 -18.71
N ASP A 54 -1.81 12.20 -18.41
CA ASP A 54 -0.65 11.44 -18.88
C ASP A 54 -0.45 10.10 -18.14
N ALA A 55 -1.31 9.81 -17.15
CA ALA A 55 -1.25 8.65 -16.25
C ALA A 55 0.06 8.53 -15.46
N ARG A 56 0.82 9.63 -15.32
CA ARG A 56 2.16 9.63 -14.68
C ARG A 56 2.33 10.74 -13.67
N SER A 57 1.89 11.95 -14.01
CA SER A 57 2.11 13.13 -13.17
C SER A 57 1.03 13.23 -12.10
N PRO A 58 1.34 13.69 -10.88
CA PRO A 58 0.30 14.09 -9.95
C PRO A 58 -0.47 15.31 -10.50
N ASP A 59 -1.75 15.39 -10.18
CA ASP A 59 -2.63 16.52 -10.47
C ASP A 59 -3.46 16.81 -9.21
N GLY A 60 -2.85 17.57 -8.29
CA GLY A 60 -3.46 17.95 -7.02
C GLY A 60 -4.42 19.14 -7.13
N SER A 61 -4.59 19.70 -8.34
CA SER A 61 -5.45 20.85 -8.56
C SER A 61 -6.90 20.54 -8.20
N ALA A 62 -7.69 21.57 -7.88
CA ALA A 62 -9.12 21.37 -7.63
C ALA A 62 -9.83 20.64 -8.79
N ALA A 63 -9.41 20.89 -10.03
CA ALA A 63 -9.93 20.19 -11.20
C ALA A 63 -9.52 18.70 -11.22
N GLY A 64 -8.27 18.38 -10.88
CA GLY A 64 -7.75 17.01 -10.76
C GLY A 64 -8.48 16.19 -9.71
N ILE A 65 -8.71 16.80 -8.54
CA ILE A 65 -9.47 16.18 -7.45
C ILE A 65 -10.91 15.89 -7.89
N ARG A 66 -11.62 16.87 -8.46
CA ARG A 66 -12.99 16.67 -8.96
C ARG A 66 -13.06 15.55 -9.99
N ARG A 67 -12.17 15.57 -11.00
CA ARG A 67 -12.14 14.52 -12.03
C ARG A 67 -12.04 13.13 -11.41
N SER A 68 -11.12 12.95 -10.46
CA SER A 68 -10.83 11.65 -9.85
C SER A 68 -12.00 11.16 -9.00
N ILE A 69 -12.50 12.01 -8.09
CA ILE A 69 -13.60 11.63 -7.18
C ILE A 69 -14.91 11.45 -7.94
N ASP A 70 -15.27 12.36 -8.86
CA ASP A 70 -16.51 12.23 -9.63
C ASP A 70 -16.48 11.00 -10.55
N THR A 71 -15.33 10.70 -11.16
CA THR A 71 -15.14 9.45 -11.92
C THR A 71 -15.34 8.25 -11.02
N ALA A 72 -14.75 8.27 -9.82
CA ALA A 72 -14.83 7.15 -8.91
C ALA A 72 -16.26 6.90 -8.40
N LEU A 73 -16.95 7.96 -7.98
CA LEU A 73 -18.35 7.91 -7.54
C LEU A 73 -19.28 7.46 -8.67
N LYS A 74 -19.04 7.94 -9.90
CA LYS A 74 -19.78 7.50 -11.09
C LYS A 74 -19.57 6.01 -11.36
N GLN A 75 -18.33 5.53 -11.32
CA GLN A 75 -18.02 4.11 -11.57
C GLN A 75 -18.58 3.20 -10.48
N LEU A 76 -18.60 3.63 -9.22
CA LEU A 76 -19.23 2.90 -8.12
C LEU A 76 -20.76 2.93 -8.15
N ASN A 77 -21.35 3.79 -9.00
CA ASN A 77 -22.80 3.83 -9.29
C ASN A 77 -23.69 3.84 -8.03
N GLY A 78 -23.27 4.59 -7.00
CA GLY A 78 -23.99 4.71 -5.73
C GLY A 78 -24.00 3.45 -4.85
N ARG A 79 -23.30 2.37 -5.24
CA ARG A 79 -23.25 1.10 -4.48
C ARG A 79 -22.37 1.18 -3.24
N LYS A 80 -21.36 2.06 -3.27
CA LYS A 80 -20.42 2.28 -2.17
C LYS A 80 -19.91 3.72 -2.21
N LYS A 81 -19.85 4.35 -1.04
CA LYS A 81 -19.19 5.65 -0.86
C LYS A 81 -17.67 5.46 -0.72
N LEU A 82 -16.91 6.52 -1.00
CA LEU A 82 -15.49 6.55 -0.69
C LEU A 82 -15.31 6.82 0.80
N ASP A 83 -14.76 5.86 1.55
CA ASP A 83 -14.46 6.10 2.96
C ASP A 83 -13.17 6.92 3.11
N ILE A 84 -12.20 6.66 2.23
CA ILE A 84 -10.91 7.35 2.19
C ILE A 84 -10.55 7.67 0.73
N PHE A 85 -10.01 8.86 0.51
CA PHE A 85 -9.38 9.23 -0.75
C PHE A 85 -7.95 9.68 -0.50
N GLU A 86 -7.05 9.24 -1.36
CA GLU A 86 -5.64 9.59 -1.34
C GLU A 86 -5.20 10.06 -2.72
N CYS A 87 -4.49 11.18 -2.75
CA CYS A 87 -3.75 11.54 -3.94
C CYS A 87 -2.60 10.53 -4.10
N ALA A 88 -2.45 9.96 -5.30
CA ALA A 88 -1.44 8.93 -5.55
C ALA A 88 -0.02 9.42 -5.26
N ARG A 89 0.24 10.72 -5.46
CA ARG A 89 1.44 11.46 -5.04
C ARG A 89 1.05 12.89 -4.68
N ARG A 90 1.85 13.57 -3.86
CA ARG A 90 1.71 15.02 -3.67
C ARG A 90 2.14 15.73 -4.94
N ASP A 91 1.31 16.66 -5.40
CA ASP A 91 1.64 17.55 -6.51
C ASP A 91 2.50 18.72 -6.01
N PRO A 92 3.76 18.86 -6.46
CA PRO A 92 4.61 19.97 -6.03
C PRO A 92 4.21 21.32 -6.64
N LYS A 93 3.32 21.33 -7.64
CA LYS A 93 2.87 22.55 -8.33
C LYS A 93 1.62 23.16 -7.71
N VAL A 94 0.96 22.42 -6.81
CA VAL A 94 -0.30 22.83 -6.18
C VAL A 94 -0.11 22.86 -4.67
N SER A 95 -0.67 23.87 -4.00
CA SER A 95 -0.60 23.95 -2.54
C SER A 95 -1.44 22.85 -1.88
N MET A 96 -1.06 22.47 -0.66
CA MET A 96 -1.85 21.51 0.11
C MET A 96 -3.21 22.11 0.50
N GLU A 97 -3.27 23.42 0.74
CA GLU A 97 -4.51 24.13 1.04
C GLU A 97 -5.51 24.05 -0.12
N GLU A 98 -5.04 24.18 -1.37
CA GLU A 98 -5.93 24.01 -2.53
C GLU A 98 -6.41 22.55 -2.64
N THR A 99 -5.47 21.60 -2.59
CA THR A 99 -5.77 20.16 -2.72
C THR A 99 -6.75 19.71 -1.64
N PHE A 100 -6.45 19.98 -0.37
CA PHE A 100 -7.25 19.57 0.77
C PHE A 100 -8.53 20.39 0.90
N GLY A 101 -8.52 21.66 0.50
CA GLY A 101 -9.72 22.49 0.46
C GLY A 101 -10.76 21.94 -0.52
N GLU A 102 -10.35 21.39 -1.66
CA GLU A 102 -11.27 20.71 -2.57
C GLU A 102 -11.76 19.37 -2.01
N LEU A 103 -10.87 18.56 -1.42
CA LEU A 103 -11.27 17.30 -0.77
C LEU A 103 -12.26 17.52 0.38
N GLN A 104 -12.09 18.60 1.15
CA GLN A 104 -12.97 18.93 2.27
C GLN A 104 -14.42 19.17 1.81
N LYS A 105 -14.64 19.74 0.62
CA LYS A 105 -15.99 19.91 0.07
C LYS A 105 -16.70 18.58 -0.11
N TYR A 106 -16.00 17.54 -0.58
CA TYR A 106 -16.57 16.20 -0.72
C TYR A 106 -16.88 15.55 0.63
N ILE A 107 -16.11 15.86 1.67
CA ILE A 107 -16.40 15.45 3.05
C ILE A 107 -17.66 16.14 3.55
N ASP A 108 -17.75 17.46 3.38
CA ASP A 108 -18.90 18.26 3.82
C ASP A 108 -20.20 17.84 3.10
N GLU A 109 -20.10 17.42 1.83
CA GLU A 109 -21.20 16.84 1.05
C GLU A 109 -21.52 15.38 1.42
N GLY A 110 -20.78 14.76 2.33
CA GLY A 110 -20.98 13.38 2.78
C GLY A 110 -20.68 12.32 1.71
N LYS A 111 -19.85 12.68 0.72
CA LYS A 111 -19.39 11.81 -0.38
C LYS A 111 -18.04 11.16 -0.09
N LEU A 112 -17.25 11.73 0.82
CA LEU A 112 -15.94 11.25 1.25
C LEU A 112 -15.87 11.17 2.79
N GLY A 113 -15.28 10.11 3.34
CA GLY A 113 -15.10 9.96 4.79
C GLY A 113 -13.83 10.59 5.37
N GLY A 114 -12.72 10.62 4.60
CA GLY A 114 -11.45 11.14 5.09
C GLY A 114 -10.35 11.23 4.03
N ILE A 115 -9.26 11.92 4.40
CA ILE A 115 -8.11 12.19 3.52
C ILE A 115 -6.91 11.36 3.97
N SER A 116 -6.31 10.64 3.04
CA SER A 116 -5.04 9.92 3.24
C SER A 116 -3.93 10.51 2.37
N LEU A 117 -2.68 10.42 2.84
CA LEU A 117 -1.49 10.80 2.09
C LEU A 117 -0.80 9.54 1.57
N SER A 118 -0.19 9.60 0.39
CA SER A 118 0.59 8.48 -0.16
C SER A 118 1.99 8.91 -0.54
N GLU A 119 2.99 8.15 -0.09
CA GLU A 119 4.40 8.30 -0.49
C GLU A 119 4.92 9.73 -0.26
N VAL A 120 4.68 10.22 0.95
CA VAL A 120 5.10 11.55 1.40
C VAL A 120 6.20 11.50 2.43
N ARG A 121 6.96 12.58 2.56
CA ARG A 121 7.99 12.75 3.61
C ARG A 121 7.38 13.17 4.95
N ALA A 122 8.16 13.04 6.02
CA ALA A 122 7.75 13.42 7.37
C ALA A 122 7.33 14.91 7.44
N GLU A 123 8.08 15.80 6.78
CA GLU A 123 7.77 17.23 6.74
C GLU A 123 6.40 17.50 6.13
N THR A 124 6.03 16.77 5.07
CA THR A 124 4.72 16.86 4.43
C THR A 124 3.62 16.45 5.40
N ILE A 125 3.82 15.39 6.20
CA ILE A 125 2.86 14.96 7.24
C ILE A 125 2.67 16.06 8.28
N HIS A 126 3.76 16.61 8.83
CA HIS A 126 3.70 17.70 9.81
C HIS A 126 3.00 18.96 9.29
N GLN A 127 3.08 19.23 7.99
CA GLN A 127 2.37 20.33 7.35
C GLN A 127 0.89 19.99 7.13
N ALA A 128 0.59 18.80 6.61
CA ALA A 128 -0.77 18.39 6.29
C ALA A 128 -1.70 18.36 7.50
N VAL A 129 -1.22 17.87 8.65
CA VAL A 129 -2.02 17.80 9.89
C VAL A 129 -2.41 19.18 10.46
N LYS A 130 -1.74 20.25 10.02
CA LYS A 130 -2.11 21.64 10.38
C LYS A 130 -3.26 22.16 9.53
N ILE A 131 -3.54 21.53 8.39
CA ILE A 131 -4.51 21.98 7.39
C ILE A 131 -5.78 21.11 7.47
N THR A 132 -5.62 19.79 7.61
CA THR A 132 -6.75 18.84 7.63
C THR A 132 -6.49 17.63 8.53
N LYS A 133 -7.55 16.88 8.83
CA LYS A 133 -7.44 15.59 9.51
C LYS A 133 -6.97 14.52 8.52
N VAL A 134 -5.72 14.10 8.66
CA VAL A 134 -5.15 12.96 7.94
C VAL A 134 -5.56 11.67 8.63
N VAL A 135 -6.20 10.75 7.92
CA VAL A 135 -6.72 9.50 8.51
C VAL A 135 -5.83 8.29 8.27
N ALA A 136 -4.88 8.38 7.33
CA ALA A 136 -3.91 7.33 7.02
C ALA A 136 -2.73 7.89 6.20
N VAL A 137 -1.58 7.25 6.29
CA VAL A 137 -0.45 7.47 5.38
C VAL A 137 -0.06 6.13 4.73
N GLU A 138 -0.13 6.05 3.41
CA GLU A 138 0.22 4.84 2.66
C GLU A 138 1.65 4.90 2.06
N VAL A 139 2.46 3.89 2.31
CA VAL A 139 3.88 3.80 1.92
C VAL A 139 4.31 2.36 1.60
N GLU A 140 5.38 2.20 0.81
CA GLU A 140 6.01 0.89 0.63
C GLU A 140 6.68 0.47 1.93
N LEU A 141 6.30 -0.68 2.48
CA LEU A 141 6.95 -1.25 3.66
C LEU A 141 6.98 -2.77 3.56
N SER A 142 8.18 -3.34 3.57
CA SER A 142 8.44 -4.78 3.60
C SER A 142 9.85 -5.04 4.12
N LEU A 143 10.26 -6.31 4.23
CA LEU A 143 11.66 -6.66 4.53
C LEU A 143 12.65 -6.09 3.49
N PHE A 144 12.18 -5.72 2.30
CA PHE A 144 13.00 -5.07 1.27
C PHE A 144 12.96 -3.54 1.32
N SER A 145 12.10 -2.93 2.13
CA SER A 145 11.89 -1.47 2.16
C SER A 145 11.54 -1.05 3.57
N THR A 146 12.56 -0.76 4.35
CA THR A 146 12.47 -0.42 5.77
C THR A 146 12.74 1.06 6.04
N GLU A 147 13.05 1.84 5.00
CA GLU A 147 13.49 3.23 5.13
C GLU A 147 12.46 4.11 5.86
N VAL A 148 11.17 3.79 5.72
CA VAL A 148 10.07 4.49 6.39
C VAL A 148 10.12 4.41 7.93
N LEU A 149 10.80 3.38 8.46
CA LEU A 149 10.97 3.17 9.90
C LEU A 149 11.99 4.14 10.50
N GLU A 150 12.88 4.71 9.67
CA GLU A 150 14.02 5.53 10.10
C GLU A 150 14.00 6.95 9.55
N ASN A 151 13.35 7.18 8.40
CA ASN A 151 13.30 8.48 7.72
C ASN A 151 12.32 9.50 8.33
N GLY A 152 11.79 9.22 9.53
CA GLY A 152 10.87 10.08 10.26
C GLY A 152 9.38 9.90 9.92
N VAL A 153 9.02 9.21 8.84
CA VAL A 153 7.60 9.04 8.44
C VAL A 153 6.81 8.23 9.46
N ALA A 154 7.32 7.07 9.89
CA ALA A 154 6.66 6.25 10.91
C ALA A 154 6.54 7.01 12.25
N ALA A 155 7.59 7.74 12.64
CA ALA A 155 7.59 8.57 13.85
C ALA A 155 6.56 9.70 13.79
N ALA A 156 6.44 10.40 12.66
CA ALA A 156 5.42 11.43 12.46
C ALA A 156 4.01 10.84 12.53
N CYS A 157 3.78 9.66 11.91
CA CYS A 157 2.51 8.96 12.00
C CYS A 157 2.17 8.60 13.46
N ALA A 158 3.13 8.07 14.21
CA ALA A 158 2.95 7.73 15.62
C ALA A 158 2.63 8.97 16.48
N GLN A 159 3.35 10.07 16.26
CA GLN A 159 3.14 11.34 16.96
C GLN A 159 1.70 11.85 16.84
N TYR A 160 1.08 11.71 15.66
CA TYR A 160 -0.27 12.19 15.40
C TYR A 160 -1.37 11.12 15.50
N GLY A 161 -1.01 9.89 15.90
CA GLY A 161 -1.97 8.77 15.97
C GLY A 161 -2.54 8.37 14.60
N ILE A 162 -1.77 8.55 13.53
CA ILE A 162 -2.17 8.23 12.16
C ILE A 162 -1.72 6.78 11.84
N PRO A 163 -2.61 5.88 11.38
CA PRO A 163 -2.20 4.56 10.93
C PRO A 163 -1.37 4.65 9.64
N LEU A 164 -0.35 3.79 9.56
CA LEU A 164 0.50 3.63 8.40
C LEU A 164 0.04 2.41 7.60
N ILE A 165 -0.34 2.63 6.35
CA ILE A 165 -0.81 1.58 5.44
C ILE A 165 0.39 1.10 4.63
N ALA A 166 0.72 -0.19 4.74
CA ALA A 166 1.93 -0.77 4.15
C ALA A 166 1.59 -1.52 2.86
N TYR A 167 1.88 -0.90 1.71
CA TYR A 167 1.75 -1.57 0.41
C TYR A 167 3.00 -2.39 0.06
N SER A 168 2.80 -3.37 -0.82
CA SER A 168 3.81 -4.37 -1.18
C SER A 168 4.48 -5.08 0.01
N PRO A 169 3.73 -5.52 1.05
CA PRO A 169 4.32 -6.13 2.26
C PRO A 169 5.10 -7.42 1.98
N ILE A 170 4.85 -8.06 0.84
CA ILE A 170 5.55 -9.27 0.35
C ILE A 170 6.58 -8.97 -0.75
N GLY A 171 7.09 -7.73 -0.84
CA GLY A 171 8.17 -7.36 -1.75
C GLY A 171 7.83 -7.60 -3.22
N ARG A 172 6.63 -7.21 -3.65
CA ARG A 172 6.12 -7.42 -5.03
C ARG A 172 6.18 -8.90 -5.46
N GLY A 173 5.94 -9.80 -4.51
CA GLY A 173 5.90 -11.24 -4.71
C GLY A 173 7.23 -11.95 -4.46
N LEU A 174 8.34 -11.23 -4.27
CA LEU A 174 9.66 -11.84 -4.07
C LEU A 174 9.74 -12.61 -2.73
N LEU A 175 9.08 -12.10 -1.68
CA LEU A 175 9.02 -12.74 -0.35
C LEU A 175 8.05 -13.94 -0.29
N THR A 176 7.49 -14.38 -1.41
CA THR A 176 6.66 -15.61 -1.46
C THR A 176 7.49 -16.88 -1.59
N GLY A 177 8.77 -16.75 -1.94
CA GLY A 177 9.65 -17.88 -2.25
C GLY A 177 9.42 -18.51 -3.61
N GLN A 178 8.44 -18.04 -4.39
CA GLN A 178 8.12 -18.63 -5.71
C GLN A 178 9.09 -18.23 -6.82
N VAL A 179 9.71 -17.06 -6.70
CA VAL A 179 10.72 -16.57 -7.64
C VAL A 179 12.08 -16.97 -7.09
N LYS A 180 12.77 -17.91 -7.74
CA LYS A 180 14.12 -18.39 -7.35
C LYS A 180 15.20 -17.78 -8.24
N THR A 181 14.85 -17.55 -9.49
CA THR A 181 15.71 -16.97 -10.53
C THR A 181 14.96 -15.86 -11.24
N ILE A 182 15.69 -14.99 -11.94
CA ILE A 182 15.06 -13.94 -12.75
C ILE A 182 14.17 -14.51 -13.85
N ASP A 183 14.43 -15.74 -14.30
CA ASP A 183 13.67 -16.43 -15.36
C ASP A 183 12.29 -16.91 -14.90
N ASP A 184 12.07 -17.02 -13.59
CA ASP A 184 10.74 -17.31 -13.03
C ASP A 184 9.76 -16.12 -13.17
N ILE A 185 10.27 -14.93 -13.49
CA ILE A 185 9.45 -13.75 -13.76
C ILE A 185 9.04 -13.75 -15.24
N PRO A 186 7.74 -13.64 -15.60
CA PRO A 186 7.33 -13.56 -17.00
C PRO A 186 8.04 -12.43 -17.77
N GLN A 187 8.28 -12.61 -19.07
CA GLN A 187 9.06 -11.65 -19.88
C GLN A 187 8.38 -10.27 -20.00
N ASP A 188 7.06 -10.25 -19.97
CA ASP A 188 6.21 -9.05 -20.03
C ASP A 188 5.88 -8.45 -18.65
N ASP A 189 6.41 -9.04 -17.58
CA ASP A 189 6.16 -8.57 -16.21
C ASP A 189 6.91 -7.27 -15.93
N PHE A 190 6.18 -6.27 -15.43
CA PHE A 190 6.73 -4.96 -15.07
C PHE A 190 7.90 -5.04 -14.08
N ARG A 191 7.97 -6.08 -13.24
CA ARG A 191 9.06 -6.27 -12.27
C ARG A 191 10.43 -6.32 -12.92
N ARG A 192 10.53 -6.83 -14.15
CA ARG A 192 11.78 -6.88 -14.93
C ARG A 192 12.37 -5.50 -15.24
N HIS A 193 11.63 -4.42 -15.03
CA HIS A 193 12.13 -3.05 -15.22
C HIS A 193 12.64 -2.42 -13.92
N PHE A 194 12.36 -3.01 -12.76
CA PHE A 194 12.81 -2.43 -11.48
C PHE A 194 14.29 -2.73 -11.23
N PRO A 195 15.05 -1.76 -10.68
CA PRO A 195 16.46 -1.94 -10.31
C PRO A 195 16.71 -3.14 -9.40
N ARG A 196 15.82 -3.43 -8.44
CA ARG A 196 15.93 -4.59 -7.52
C ARG A 196 15.92 -5.96 -8.21
N PHE A 197 15.40 -6.02 -9.44
CA PHE A 197 15.25 -7.24 -10.23
C PHE A 197 16.25 -7.29 -11.40
N GLN A 198 17.21 -6.36 -11.47
CA GLN A 198 18.25 -6.40 -12.49
C GLN A 198 19.37 -7.38 -12.11
N PRO A 199 20.13 -7.88 -13.11
CA PRO A 199 21.30 -8.73 -12.86
C PRO A 199 22.28 -8.09 -11.86
N GLY A 200 22.84 -8.90 -10.98
CA GLY A 200 23.70 -8.50 -9.86
C GLY A 200 22.90 -8.08 -8.61
N ASN A 201 21.81 -7.33 -8.77
CA ASN A 201 20.95 -6.93 -7.66
C ASN A 201 20.03 -8.08 -7.23
N PHE A 202 19.43 -8.78 -8.20
CA PHE A 202 18.52 -9.89 -7.93
C PHE A 202 19.21 -11.02 -7.15
N GLU A 203 20.40 -11.44 -7.60
CA GLU A 203 21.18 -12.53 -7.00
C GLU A 203 21.67 -12.19 -5.59
N HIS A 204 21.88 -10.91 -5.30
CA HIS A 204 22.15 -10.44 -3.94
C HIS A 204 20.88 -10.46 -3.09
N ASN A 205 19.80 -9.87 -3.59
CA ASN A 205 18.54 -9.71 -2.88
C ASN A 205 17.84 -11.05 -2.58
N ILE A 206 18.02 -12.07 -3.42
CA ILE A 206 17.40 -13.40 -3.21
C ILE A 206 17.90 -14.08 -1.93
N ALA A 207 19.10 -13.74 -1.45
CA ALA A 207 19.60 -14.27 -0.19
C ALA A 207 18.68 -13.90 0.99
N LEU A 208 18.05 -12.72 0.99
CA LEU A 208 17.07 -12.34 2.02
C LEU A 208 15.84 -13.24 1.97
N VAL A 209 15.38 -13.59 0.76
CA VAL A 209 14.25 -14.51 0.57
C VAL A 209 14.57 -15.88 1.19
N HIS A 210 15.74 -16.44 0.92
CA HIS A 210 16.14 -17.73 1.48
C HIS A 210 16.12 -17.73 3.02
N ARG A 211 16.59 -16.65 3.66
CA ARG A 211 16.54 -16.50 5.12
C ARG A 211 15.10 -16.46 5.64
N VAL A 212 14.22 -15.74 4.95
CA VAL A 212 12.79 -15.69 5.30
C VAL A 212 12.13 -17.07 5.13
N GLU A 213 12.49 -17.83 4.09
CA GLU A 213 11.99 -19.19 3.88
C GLU A 213 12.41 -20.14 5.00
N GLU A 214 13.66 -20.06 5.47
CA GLU A 214 14.15 -20.85 6.59
C GLU A 214 13.36 -20.56 7.87
N LEU A 215 13.13 -19.28 8.18
CA LEU A 215 12.35 -18.85 9.34
C LEU A 215 10.88 -19.27 9.24
N ALA A 216 10.25 -19.03 8.08
CA ALA A 216 8.88 -19.42 7.82
C ALA A 216 8.69 -20.93 7.94
N LYS A 217 9.62 -21.72 7.38
CA LYS A 217 9.62 -23.18 7.49
C LYS A 217 9.75 -23.64 8.94
N LYS A 218 10.66 -23.05 9.73
CA LYS A 218 10.82 -23.36 11.15
C LYS A 218 9.54 -23.09 11.95
N LYS A 219 8.82 -22.01 11.60
CA LYS A 219 7.55 -21.62 12.22
C LYS A 219 6.34 -22.43 11.72
N GLY A 220 6.45 -23.09 10.57
CA GLY A 220 5.36 -23.84 9.94
C GLY A 220 4.34 -22.97 9.19
N VAL A 221 4.78 -21.83 8.64
CA VAL A 221 3.95 -20.91 7.85
C VAL A 221 4.56 -20.67 6.47
N THR A 222 3.81 -20.06 5.56
CA THR A 222 4.37 -19.65 4.26
C THR A 222 5.30 -18.44 4.39
N PRO A 223 6.27 -18.24 3.49
CA PRO A 223 7.14 -17.06 3.48
C PRO A 223 6.35 -15.74 3.41
N GLY A 224 5.28 -15.71 2.61
CA GLY A 224 4.39 -14.54 2.50
C GLY A 224 3.69 -14.22 3.82
N GLN A 225 3.17 -15.22 4.53
CA GLN A 225 2.56 -15.03 5.85
C GLN A 225 3.57 -14.56 6.89
N PHE A 226 4.80 -15.10 6.86
CA PHE A 226 5.87 -14.65 7.76
C PHE A 226 6.19 -13.16 7.51
N ALA A 227 6.37 -12.76 6.25
CA ALA A 227 6.63 -11.37 5.87
C ALA A 227 5.49 -10.42 6.28
N ILE A 228 4.22 -10.80 6.04
CA ILE A 228 3.05 -10.01 6.48
C ILE A 228 2.99 -9.95 8.01
N GLY A 229 3.26 -11.06 8.70
CA GLY A 229 3.31 -11.13 10.16
C GLY A 229 4.38 -10.20 10.74
N TRP A 230 5.56 -10.14 10.12
CA TRP A 230 6.61 -9.19 10.48
C TRP A 230 6.13 -7.74 10.35
N VAL A 231 5.56 -7.34 9.21
CA VAL A 231 5.03 -5.97 9.03
C VAL A 231 4.01 -5.62 10.12
N ARG A 232 3.10 -6.54 10.46
CA ARG A 232 2.09 -6.31 11.53
C ARG A 232 2.74 -6.14 12.89
N SER A 233 3.75 -6.96 13.19
CA SER A 233 4.43 -6.97 14.49
C SER A 233 5.14 -5.65 14.79
N LEU A 234 5.53 -4.89 13.76
CA LEU A 234 6.12 -3.56 13.93
C LEU A 234 5.20 -2.61 14.70
N SER A 235 3.88 -2.75 14.59
CA SER A 235 2.90 -1.95 15.38
C SER A 235 3.05 -2.11 16.89
N LYS A 236 3.67 -3.21 17.34
CA LYS A 236 3.90 -3.52 18.76
C LYS A 236 5.22 -2.90 19.26
N ARG A 237 6.10 -2.42 18.38
CA ARG A 237 7.37 -1.82 18.76
C ARG A 237 7.15 -0.43 19.39
N PRO A 238 7.94 -0.04 20.41
CA PRO A 238 7.85 1.28 21.00
C PRO A 238 8.00 2.39 19.95
N GLY A 239 7.12 3.40 20.01
CA GLY A 239 7.16 4.55 19.11
C GLY A 239 6.66 4.30 17.69
N MET A 240 6.14 3.11 17.38
CA MET A 240 5.56 2.81 16.06
C MET A 240 4.07 3.16 15.98
N PRO A 241 3.57 3.58 14.82
CA PRO A 241 2.14 3.74 14.59
C PRO A 241 1.47 2.37 14.47
N THR A 242 0.13 2.36 14.41
CA THR A 242 -0.58 1.17 13.90
C THR A 242 -0.20 0.96 12.44
N ILE A 243 0.35 -0.20 12.11
CA ILE A 243 0.77 -0.56 10.75
C ILE A 243 -0.16 -1.62 10.18
N ILE A 244 -0.80 -1.32 9.05
CA ILE A 244 -1.79 -2.17 8.39
C ILE A 244 -1.24 -2.61 7.03
N PRO A 245 -0.78 -3.86 6.85
CA PRO A 245 -0.35 -4.34 5.54
C PRO A 245 -1.54 -4.58 4.62
N ILE A 246 -1.38 -4.21 3.36
CA ILE A 246 -2.37 -4.45 2.29
C ILE A 246 -1.80 -5.38 1.20
N PRO A 247 -1.68 -6.70 1.47
CA PRO A 247 -1.17 -7.64 0.48
C PRO A 247 -2.14 -7.80 -0.70
N GLY A 248 -1.64 -7.60 -1.93
CA GLY A 248 -2.40 -7.86 -3.15
C GLY A 248 -2.52 -9.37 -3.46
N ALA A 249 -3.62 -9.77 -4.11
CA ALA A 249 -3.83 -11.14 -4.59
C ALA A 249 -4.88 -11.17 -5.73
N THR A 250 -4.72 -12.10 -6.68
CA THR A 250 -5.63 -12.29 -7.81
C THR A 250 -6.56 -13.49 -7.67
N THR A 251 -6.29 -14.39 -6.71
CA THR A 251 -7.11 -15.59 -6.47
C THR A 251 -7.64 -15.64 -5.04
N ALA A 252 -8.79 -16.30 -4.84
CA ALA A 252 -9.40 -16.46 -3.53
C ALA A 252 -8.52 -17.26 -2.54
N ASP A 253 -7.77 -18.24 -3.04
CA ASP A 253 -6.87 -19.06 -2.23
C ASP A 253 -5.71 -18.23 -1.69
N ARG A 254 -5.12 -17.36 -2.53
CA ARG A 254 -4.04 -16.43 -2.09
C ARG A 254 -4.55 -15.40 -1.10
N VAL A 255 -5.77 -14.89 -1.30
CA VAL A 255 -6.41 -14.03 -0.30
C VAL A 255 -6.56 -14.77 1.03
N SER A 256 -7.09 -16.00 1.01
CA SER A 256 -7.32 -16.78 2.23
C SER A 256 -6.01 -17.19 2.92
N GLU A 257 -4.95 -17.44 2.15
CA GLU A 257 -3.59 -17.67 2.66
C GLU A 257 -3.04 -16.42 3.36
N ASN A 258 -3.07 -15.27 2.68
CA ASN A 258 -2.50 -14.01 3.16
C ASN A 258 -3.28 -13.40 4.34
N SER A 259 -4.58 -13.69 4.47
CA SER A 259 -5.40 -13.19 5.59
C SER A 259 -5.16 -13.94 6.90
N LYS A 260 -4.43 -15.07 6.90
CA LYS A 260 -4.11 -15.79 8.15
C LYS A 260 -3.14 -14.96 8.98
N GLN A 261 -3.55 -14.67 10.21
CA GLN A 261 -2.71 -13.94 11.16
C GLN A 261 -1.58 -14.84 11.67
N VAL A 262 -0.35 -14.34 11.53
CA VAL A 262 0.85 -14.97 12.07
C VAL A 262 1.52 -13.96 13.00
N ASP A 263 1.66 -14.34 14.27
CA ASP A 263 2.43 -13.58 15.26
C ASP A 263 3.86 -14.11 15.33
N LEU A 264 4.83 -13.22 15.19
CA LEU A 264 6.25 -13.52 15.40
C LEU A 264 6.61 -13.37 16.88
N THR A 265 7.49 -14.24 17.37
CA THR A 265 8.04 -14.12 18.74
C THR A 265 9.15 -13.08 18.79
N GLU A 266 9.51 -12.60 19.99
CA GLU A 266 10.60 -11.64 20.15
C GLU A 266 11.96 -12.19 19.65
N GLU A 267 12.20 -13.49 19.81
CA GLU A 267 13.40 -14.15 19.28
C GLU A 267 13.40 -14.17 17.75
N GLU A 268 12.25 -14.44 17.12
CA GLU A 268 12.12 -14.38 15.66
C GLU A 268 12.33 -12.96 15.14
N LEU A 269 11.80 -11.95 15.84
CA LEU A 269 11.98 -10.54 15.48
C LEU A 269 13.45 -10.12 15.61
N THR A 270 14.13 -10.54 16.67
CA THR A 270 15.56 -10.26 16.85
C THR A 270 16.39 -10.88 15.72
N ILE A 271 16.09 -12.13 15.32
CA ILE A 271 16.78 -12.75 14.18
C ILE A 271 16.52 -11.97 12.88
N VAL A 272 15.30 -11.48 12.66
CA VAL A 272 14.99 -10.65 11.49
C VAL A 272 15.76 -9.33 11.52
N ASP A 273 15.81 -8.66 12.67
CA ASP A 273 16.57 -7.41 12.82
C ASP A 273 18.05 -7.63 12.51
N GLU A 274 18.67 -8.69 13.04
CA GLU A 274 20.07 -9.03 12.72
C GLU A 274 20.29 -9.33 11.23
N ILE A 275 19.31 -9.92 10.53
CA ILE A 275 19.40 -10.15 9.08
C ILE A 275 19.37 -8.81 8.34
N LEU A 276 18.45 -7.92 8.70
CA LEU A 276 18.28 -6.63 8.04
C LEU A 276 19.47 -5.69 8.29
N GLU A 277 20.11 -5.76 9.46
CA GLU A 277 21.34 -5.01 9.75
C GLU A 277 22.52 -5.46 8.90
N LYS A 278 22.60 -6.75 8.57
CA LYS A 278 23.74 -7.35 7.84
C LYS A 278 23.54 -7.35 6.32
N MET A 279 22.31 -7.19 5.84
CA MET A 279 21.96 -7.30 4.43
C MET A 279 21.44 -5.98 3.89
N ASP A 280 22.20 -5.35 3.01
CA ASP A 280 21.72 -4.24 2.21
C ASP A 280 20.82 -4.74 1.07
N VAL A 281 19.70 -4.06 0.82
CA VAL A 281 18.88 -4.30 -0.36
C VAL A 281 19.46 -3.52 -1.53
N ARG A 282 19.80 -4.21 -2.62
CA ARG A 282 20.42 -3.58 -3.79
C ARG A 282 19.39 -3.20 -4.86
N GLY A 283 19.60 -2.02 -5.45
CA GLY A 283 18.69 -1.43 -6.42
C GLY A 283 17.56 -0.63 -5.76
N THR A 284 17.25 0.52 -6.34
CA THR A 284 16.18 1.42 -5.87
C THR A 284 14.78 0.84 -6.07
N ARG A 285 13.78 1.36 -5.33
CA ARG A 285 12.36 0.98 -5.43
C ARG A 285 11.79 1.17 -6.84
N TYR A 286 12.20 2.25 -7.50
CA TYR A 286 11.76 2.63 -8.84
C TYR A 286 12.96 2.86 -9.78
N PRO A 287 12.77 2.71 -11.10
CA PRO A 287 13.78 3.10 -12.10
C PRO A 287 14.05 4.61 -12.07
N VAL A 288 15.14 5.04 -12.71
CA VAL A 288 15.43 6.47 -12.91
C VAL A 288 14.26 7.12 -13.64
N GLY A 289 13.79 8.28 -13.14
CA GLY A 289 12.60 8.97 -13.67
C GLY A 289 11.27 8.36 -13.23
N GLY A 290 11.30 7.33 -12.37
CA GLY A 290 10.12 6.80 -11.69
C GLY A 290 9.65 7.68 -10.54
N PHE A 291 8.69 7.18 -9.77
CA PHE A 291 8.10 7.91 -8.65
C PHE A 291 9.12 8.14 -7.52
N VAL A 292 9.05 9.32 -6.91
CA VAL A 292 9.85 9.72 -5.73
C VAL A 292 8.93 10.09 -4.58
N ASP A 293 9.44 10.01 -3.35
CA ASP A 293 8.69 10.44 -2.15
C ASP A 293 8.59 11.97 -2.10
N THR A 294 7.38 12.47 -1.85
CA THR A 294 6.96 13.86 -2.10
C THR A 294 6.61 14.69 -0.86
#